data_AF-A0A357Y1S0-F1
#
_entry.id   AF-A0A357Y1S0-F1
#
_cell.length_a   1.000
_cell.length_b   1.000
_cell.length_c   1.000
_cell.angle_alpha   90.00
_cell.angle_beta   90.00
_cell.angle_gamma   90.00
#
_symmetry.space_group_name_H-M   'P 1'
#
loop_
_entity.id
_entity.type
_entity.pdbx_description
1 polymer ?
#
loop_
_entity_poly.entity_id
_entity_poly.type
_entity_poly.pdbx_seq_one_letter_code
_entity_poly.pdbx_strand_id
1 'polypeptide(L)'
;MRSLSEYEKIYHSMPHDVEVDANDSDLPNVVFVLGESTSRNHMGIYDYDLPTTPKMSKRYANSELQRFTDVISPEPQTIPVVERLFTFYDNESEGKWYFYKNIFDILHAAGYRTVWLSNQEPSGIYGNVPHAYAERCSEYEFTTIEGSHIHQNGPDENILPLLDRHIQMPAEKNFYVLHLMGAHAQYTKRYPQAFSHFDADDENGKNEAQKQARAAYDNAVLYDDRILDQIIERFENEDAILIFVSDHGEDVYDDGEHIGHYPNGSLHQFEIPMLIWTSERFKNAHPDIQAKIDDAVHRSYMTDDMIHSLLDILNIKTPEFDRTRSIFNSDFREDRKRICDGRDYDTVR
;
A
#
# COMPACT_ATOMS: atom_id res chain seq x y z
N MET A 1 13.29 3.37 25.48
CA MET A 1 14.38 4.37 25.57
C MET A 1 15.16 4.51 24.26
N ARG A 2 15.65 3.42 23.62
CA ARG A 2 16.27 3.51 22.27
C ARG A 2 15.30 3.90 21.15
N SER A 3 14.06 3.40 21.17
CA SER A 3 13.05 3.69 20.14
C SER A 3 12.63 5.16 20.10
N LEU A 4 12.43 5.80 21.27
CA LEU A 4 12.07 7.22 21.39
C LEU A 4 13.19 8.15 20.89
N SER A 5 14.46 7.88 21.23
CA SER A 5 15.58 8.72 20.75
C SER A 5 15.82 8.61 19.25
N GLU A 6 15.50 7.45 18.66
CA GLU A 6 15.59 7.24 17.22
C GLU A 6 14.43 7.93 16.49
N TYR A 7 13.22 7.84 17.05
CA TYR A 7 12.05 8.56 16.57
C TYR A 7 12.25 10.08 16.56
N GLU A 8 12.67 10.67 17.69
CA GLU A 8 12.91 12.12 17.79
C GLU A 8 13.94 12.59 16.76
N LYS A 9 15.00 11.79 16.55
CA LYS A 9 16.02 12.08 15.54
C LYS A 9 15.43 12.10 14.13
N ILE A 10 14.61 11.10 13.77
CA ILE A 10 13.95 11.02 12.46
C ILE A 10 13.04 12.23 12.26
N TYR A 11 12.11 12.45 13.19
CA TYR A 11 11.08 13.48 13.07
C TYR A 11 11.68 14.88 12.92
N HIS A 12 12.71 15.21 13.69
CA HIS A 12 13.39 16.51 13.64
C HIS A 12 14.38 16.68 12.49
N SER A 13 14.78 15.59 11.82
CA SER A 13 15.72 15.66 10.68
C SER A 13 15.02 15.78 9.33
N MET A 14 13.72 15.45 9.27
CA MET A 14 12.93 15.57 8.07
C MET A 14 12.83 17.02 7.57
N PRO A 15 12.94 17.26 6.26
CA PRO A 15 12.72 18.57 5.67
C PRO A 15 11.35 19.14 6.06
N HIS A 16 11.26 20.47 6.11
CA HIS A 16 10.02 21.20 6.36
C HIS A 16 9.73 22.23 5.27
N ASP A 17 10.73 22.57 4.46
CA ASP A 17 10.61 23.43 3.31
C ASP A 17 10.11 22.63 2.10
N VAL A 18 8.93 23.00 1.62
CA VAL A 18 8.35 22.43 0.40
C VAL A 18 8.15 23.54 -0.62
N GLU A 19 8.65 23.28 -1.82
CA GLU A 19 8.44 24.10 -3.00
C GLU A 19 7.51 23.35 -3.95
N VAL A 20 6.43 24.03 -4.37
CA VAL A 20 5.47 23.53 -5.34
C VAL A 20 5.52 24.45 -6.56
N ASP A 21 6.10 23.95 -7.65
CA ASP A 21 6.29 24.69 -8.90
C ASP A 21 4.95 24.94 -9.61
N ALA A 22 4.07 23.94 -9.56
CA ALA A 22 2.71 24.00 -10.11
C ALA A 22 1.77 23.08 -9.33
N ASN A 23 0.52 23.51 -9.18
CA ASN A 23 -0.53 22.77 -8.49
C ASN A 23 -1.82 22.89 -9.30
N ASP A 24 -2.02 21.95 -10.21
CA ASP A 24 -3.24 21.83 -11.02
C ASP A 24 -4.18 20.74 -10.48
N SER A 25 -3.98 20.34 -9.22
CA SER A 25 -4.73 19.26 -8.57
C SER A 25 -6.14 19.69 -8.19
N ASP A 26 -7.13 19.00 -8.75
CA ASP A 26 -8.55 19.19 -8.48
C ASP A 26 -9.23 17.92 -7.94
N LEU A 27 -8.48 16.84 -7.67
CA LEU A 27 -9.00 15.58 -7.14
C LEU A 27 -9.54 15.74 -5.70
N PRO A 28 -10.86 15.60 -5.46
CA PRO A 28 -11.45 15.87 -4.15
C PRO A 28 -11.15 14.80 -3.11
N ASN A 29 -11.10 13.53 -3.52
CA ASN A 29 -10.84 12.40 -2.62
C ASN A 29 -9.83 11.44 -3.24
N VAL A 30 -8.68 11.31 -2.56
CA VAL A 30 -7.66 10.32 -2.88
C VAL A 30 -7.50 9.42 -1.67
N VAL A 31 -7.67 8.11 -1.87
CA VAL A 31 -7.58 7.11 -0.81
C VAL A 31 -6.43 6.18 -1.13
N PHE A 32 -5.38 6.20 -0.31
CA PHE A 32 -4.25 5.31 -0.41
C PHE A 32 -4.37 4.22 0.66
N VAL A 33 -4.65 2.99 0.23
CA VAL A 33 -4.73 1.82 1.11
C VAL A 33 -3.40 1.09 1.07
N LEU A 34 -2.65 1.19 2.17
CA LEU A 34 -1.39 0.48 2.36
C LEU A 34 -1.70 -0.87 3.01
N GLY A 35 -1.68 -1.93 2.20
CA GLY A 35 -1.75 -3.31 2.65
C GLY A 35 -0.43 -3.77 3.29
N GLU A 36 -0.48 -4.93 3.91
CA GLU A 36 0.63 -5.52 4.65
C GLU A 36 0.81 -6.99 4.27
N SER A 37 2.02 -7.38 3.91
CA SER A 37 2.42 -8.77 3.64
C SER A 37 1.52 -9.52 2.62
N THR A 38 0.81 -8.82 1.74
CA THR A 38 -0.13 -9.41 0.77
C THR A 38 0.57 -9.66 -0.57
N SER A 39 0.75 -10.92 -0.96
CA SER A 39 1.31 -11.30 -2.25
C SER A 39 0.22 -11.37 -3.33
N ARG A 40 0.50 -10.83 -4.53
CA ARG A 40 -0.43 -10.98 -5.67
C ARG A 40 -0.62 -12.44 -6.06
N ASN A 41 0.35 -13.30 -5.74
CA ASN A 41 0.35 -14.72 -6.10
C ASN A 41 -0.69 -15.55 -5.35
N HIS A 42 -1.32 -14.99 -4.32
CA HIS A 42 -2.40 -15.62 -3.55
C HIS A 42 -3.74 -14.90 -3.73
N MET A 43 -3.86 -14.06 -4.76
CA MET A 43 -5.06 -13.28 -5.03
C MET A 43 -5.76 -13.81 -6.28
N GLY A 44 -7.00 -14.27 -6.15
CA GLY A 44 -7.77 -14.83 -7.28
C GLY A 44 -7.96 -13.84 -8.45
N ILE A 45 -7.95 -12.53 -8.18
CA ILE A 45 -7.94 -11.48 -9.22
C ILE A 45 -6.66 -11.51 -10.07
N TYR A 46 -5.56 -12.10 -9.58
CA TYR A 46 -4.30 -12.34 -10.29
C TYR A 46 -4.15 -13.82 -10.71
N ASP A 47 -5.27 -14.49 -10.99
CA ASP A 47 -5.30 -15.84 -11.55
C ASP A 47 -4.82 -16.95 -10.58
N TYR A 48 -4.83 -16.67 -9.26
CA TYR A 48 -4.65 -17.69 -8.23
C TYR A 48 -5.84 -18.67 -8.19
N ASP A 49 -5.58 -19.94 -7.87
CA ASP A 49 -6.54 -21.04 -8.01
C ASP A 49 -7.76 -20.91 -7.07
N LEU A 50 -7.55 -20.38 -5.85
CA LEU A 50 -8.64 -20.20 -4.89
C LEU A 50 -9.28 -18.81 -5.03
N PRO A 51 -10.61 -18.69 -4.81
CA PRO A 51 -11.33 -17.43 -4.89
C PRO A 51 -11.08 -16.56 -3.65
N THR A 52 -9.84 -16.12 -3.46
CA THR A 52 -9.38 -15.31 -2.33
C THR A 52 -9.74 -13.83 -2.48
N THR A 53 -10.11 -13.36 -3.67
CA THR A 53 -10.49 -11.95 -3.88
C THR A 53 -11.78 -11.77 -4.69
N PRO A 54 -12.89 -12.41 -4.29
CA PRO A 54 -14.11 -12.43 -5.10
C PRO A 54 -14.74 -11.04 -5.29
N LYS A 55 -14.57 -10.11 -4.34
CA LYS A 55 -15.08 -8.74 -4.47
C LYS A 55 -14.29 -7.95 -5.50
N MET A 56 -12.96 -7.97 -5.41
CA MET A 56 -12.12 -7.27 -6.38
C MET A 56 -12.26 -7.88 -7.77
N SER A 57 -12.33 -9.22 -7.89
CA SER A 57 -12.57 -9.89 -9.19
C SER A 57 -13.90 -9.47 -9.81
N LYS A 58 -14.96 -9.29 -9.00
CA LYS A 58 -16.25 -8.79 -9.48
C LYS A 58 -16.17 -7.34 -9.99
N ARG A 59 -15.50 -6.45 -9.25
CA ARG A 59 -15.30 -5.05 -9.66
C ARG A 59 -14.46 -4.95 -10.93
N TYR A 60 -13.41 -5.77 -11.05
CA TYR A 60 -12.61 -5.89 -12.26
C TYR A 60 -13.45 -6.35 -13.46
N ALA A 61 -14.26 -7.41 -13.30
CA ALA A 61 -15.16 -7.89 -14.36
C ALA A 61 -16.20 -6.85 -14.80
N ASN A 62 -16.57 -5.92 -13.91
CA ASN A 62 -17.45 -4.80 -14.19
C ASN A 62 -16.75 -3.57 -14.79
N SER A 63 -15.43 -3.60 -15.01
CA SER A 63 -14.63 -2.43 -15.45
C SER A 63 -14.68 -1.25 -14.46
N GLU A 64 -14.82 -1.55 -13.17
CA GLU A 64 -14.78 -0.57 -12.07
C GLU A 64 -13.37 -0.43 -11.46
N LEU A 65 -12.48 -1.39 -11.73
CA LEU A 65 -11.19 -1.55 -11.08
C LEU A 65 -10.12 -1.86 -12.14
N GLN A 66 -8.94 -1.27 -12.01
CA GLN A 66 -7.75 -1.59 -12.78
C GLN A 66 -6.80 -2.47 -11.97
N ARG A 67 -6.34 -3.56 -12.60
CA ARG A 67 -5.41 -4.55 -12.04
C ARG A 67 -4.03 -4.34 -12.66
N PHE A 68 -3.05 -3.92 -11.86
CA PHE A 68 -1.67 -3.73 -12.32
C PHE A 68 -0.88 -5.04 -12.23
N THR A 69 -0.38 -5.50 -13.37
CA THR A 69 0.08 -6.89 -13.53
C THR A 69 1.57 -7.12 -13.22
N ASP A 70 2.40 -6.08 -13.19
CA ASP A 70 3.85 -6.23 -12.97
C ASP A 70 4.43 -5.21 -11.97
N VAL A 71 3.87 -5.18 -10.76
CA VAL A 71 4.33 -4.33 -9.66
C VAL A 71 5.06 -5.16 -8.60
N ILE A 72 6.18 -4.63 -8.10
CA ILE A 72 6.96 -5.22 -7.02
C ILE A 72 7.32 -4.21 -5.93
N SER A 73 7.60 -4.70 -4.72
CA SER A 73 8.19 -3.91 -3.65
C SER A 73 9.72 -3.85 -3.76
N PRO A 74 10.36 -2.76 -3.31
CA PRO A 74 11.82 -2.65 -3.32
C PRO A 74 12.49 -3.55 -2.26
N GLU A 75 11.76 -3.92 -1.21
CA GLU A 75 12.25 -4.63 -0.03
C GLU A 75 11.15 -5.58 0.49
N PRO A 76 11.50 -6.68 1.19
CA PRO A 76 10.53 -7.67 1.65
C PRO A 76 10.09 -7.40 3.11
N GLN A 77 10.14 -6.14 3.55
CA GLN A 77 9.87 -5.72 4.93
C GLN A 77 9.21 -4.35 4.96
N THR A 78 8.25 -4.15 5.88
CA THR A 78 7.46 -2.93 5.99
C THR A 78 8.31 -1.66 6.14
N ILE A 79 9.24 -1.61 7.11
CA ILE A 79 9.99 -0.36 7.38
C ILE A 79 10.74 0.12 6.13
N PRO A 80 11.64 -0.68 5.50
CA PRO A 80 12.38 -0.21 4.33
C PRO A 80 11.49 0.19 3.15
N VAL A 81 10.33 -0.46 2.96
CA VAL A 81 9.37 -0.06 1.92
C VAL A 81 8.73 1.30 2.27
N VAL A 82 8.22 1.47 3.50
CA VAL A 82 7.54 2.70 3.93
C VAL A 82 8.50 3.89 3.98
N GLU A 83 9.79 3.67 4.26
CA GLU A 83 10.83 4.70 4.11
C GLU A 83 10.87 5.31 2.70
N ARG A 84 10.52 4.53 1.66
CA ARG A 84 10.57 4.93 0.24
C ARG A 84 9.22 5.37 -0.32
N LEU A 85 8.14 4.65 -0.01
CA LEU A 85 6.79 4.87 -0.59
C LEU A 85 6.33 6.34 -0.62
N PHE A 86 6.60 7.07 0.47
CA PHE A 86 6.09 8.42 0.68
C PHE A 86 7.15 9.50 0.60
N THR A 87 8.37 9.21 0.12
CA THR A 87 9.45 10.19 -0.08
C THR A 87 10.11 10.01 -1.44
N PHE A 88 10.96 10.97 -1.81
CA PHE A 88 11.85 10.82 -2.98
C PHE A 88 13.08 9.94 -2.69
N TYR A 89 13.11 9.22 -1.56
CA TYR A 89 14.16 8.25 -1.27
C TYR A 89 13.85 6.93 -1.99
N ASP A 90 14.80 6.46 -2.78
CA ASP A 90 14.68 5.25 -3.60
C ASP A 90 15.94 4.38 -3.47
N ASN A 91 16.02 3.30 -4.27
CA ASN A 91 17.20 2.42 -4.26
C ASN A 91 18.48 3.02 -4.87
N GLU A 92 18.39 4.15 -5.56
CA GLU A 92 19.53 4.86 -6.16
C GLU A 92 20.04 6.00 -5.26
N SER A 93 19.29 6.33 -4.22
CA SER A 93 19.51 7.43 -3.30
C SER A 93 20.66 7.18 -2.33
N GLU A 94 21.38 8.25 -2.00
CA GLU A 94 22.39 8.22 -0.95
C GLU A 94 21.84 8.74 0.39
N GLY A 95 22.43 8.32 1.50
CA GLY A 95 22.11 8.87 2.81
C GLY A 95 20.93 8.17 3.50
N LYS A 96 19.99 8.96 4.03
CA LYS A 96 18.87 8.48 4.83
C LYS A 96 17.58 9.07 4.29
N TRP A 97 16.52 8.26 4.28
CA TRP A 97 15.20 8.63 3.75
C TRP A 97 14.65 9.94 4.32
N TYR A 98 14.86 10.18 5.62
CA TYR A 98 14.43 11.41 6.30
C TYR A 98 15.26 12.66 5.92
N PHE A 99 16.14 12.59 4.92
CA PHE A 99 16.73 13.78 4.27
C PHE A 99 15.99 14.18 3.00
N TYR A 100 15.05 13.34 2.54
CA TYR A 100 14.26 13.56 1.33
C TYR A 100 12.89 14.12 1.72
N LYS A 101 12.32 14.95 0.84
CA LYS A 101 10.96 15.50 1.03
C LYS A 101 9.94 14.38 0.97
N ASN A 102 8.87 14.53 1.74
CA ASN A 102 7.76 13.57 1.79
C ASN A 102 6.49 14.14 1.15
N ILE A 103 5.61 13.24 0.73
CA ILE A 103 4.36 13.60 0.05
C ILE A 103 3.39 14.39 0.95
N PHE A 104 3.40 14.18 2.27
CA PHE A 104 2.44 14.80 3.18
C PHE A 104 2.67 16.30 3.34
N ASP A 105 3.93 16.72 3.45
CA ASP A 105 4.28 18.14 3.46
C ASP A 105 3.98 18.80 2.10
N ILE A 106 4.19 18.08 0.98
CA ILE A 106 3.82 18.56 -0.37
C ILE A 106 2.31 18.72 -0.52
N LEU A 107 1.53 17.72 -0.11
CA LEU A 107 0.08 17.72 -0.14
C LEU A 107 -0.50 18.85 0.71
N HIS A 108 0.06 19.08 1.91
CA HIS A 108 -0.34 20.19 2.76
C HIS A 108 -0.08 21.54 2.08
N ALA A 109 1.10 21.75 1.48
CA ALA A 109 1.39 22.95 0.69
C ALA A 109 0.47 23.09 -0.54
N ALA A 110 0.03 21.97 -1.12
CA ALA A 110 -0.91 21.93 -2.23
C ALA A 110 -2.39 22.10 -1.81
N GLY A 111 -2.68 22.25 -0.50
CA GLY A 111 -4.01 22.49 0.04
C GLY A 111 -4.85 21.24 0.28
N TYR A 112 -4.23 20.06 0.35
CA TYR A 112 -4.89 18.84 0.78
C TYR A 112 -4.99 18.75 2.30
N ARG A 113 -6.15 18.32 2.77
CA ARG A 113 -6.31 17.74 4.12
C ARG A 113 -5.83 16.29 4.07
N THR A 114 -4.77 15.99 4.82
CA THR A 114 -4.17 14.65 4.89
C THR A 114 -4.60 13.93 6.17
N VAL A 115 -5.08 12.69 6.06
CA VAL A 115 -5.55 11.89 7.19
C VAL A 115 -4.86 10.53 7.18
N TRP A 116 -4.17 10.16 8.26
CA TRP A 116 -3.54 8.85 8.41
C TRP A 116 -4.27 7.98 9.43
N LEU A 117 -4.88 6.88 8.99
CA LEU A 117 -5.56 5.91 9.86
C LEU A 117 -4.79 4.59 9.82
N SER A 118 -4.50 4.00 10.97
CA SER A 118 -3.67 2.79 11.04
C SER A 118 -4.23 1.77 12.01
N ASN A 119 -4.30 0.52 11.55
CA ASN A 119 -4.53 -0.64 12.41
C ASN A 119 -3.20 -1.28 12.90
N GLN A 120 -2.05 -0.76 12.46
CA GLN A 120 -0.75 -1.09 13.01
C GLN A 120 -0.38 -0.18 14.19
N GLU A 121 0.32 -0.71 15.20
CA GLU A 121 0.70 0.04 16.41
C GLU A 121 1.67 1.20 16.09
N PRO A 122 1.51 2.38 16.70
CA PRO A 122 2.38 3.53 16.46
C PRO A 122 3.78 3.42 17.10
N SER A 123 4.04 2.40 17.91
CA SER A 123 5.19 2.36 18.83
C SER A 123 6.00 1.08 18.73
N GLY A 124 7.33 1.19 18.86
CA GLY A 124 8.27 0.07 18.75
C GLY A 124 9.29 0.29 17.64
N ILE A 125 10.25 -0.64 17.48
CA ILE A 125 11.25 -0.57 16.39
C ILE A 125 10.55 -0.46 15.02
N TYR A 126 9.37 -1.07 14.89
CA TYR A 126 8.61 -1.17 13.64
C TYR A 126 7.57 -0.04 13.43
N GLY A 127 7.14 0.67 14.47
CA GLY A 127 6.10 1.72 14.36
C GLY A 127 6.64 3.13 14.07
N ASN A 128 7.95 3.37 14.29
CA ASN A 128 8.54 4.70 14.28
C ASN A 128 8.41 5.43 12.91
N VAL A 129 8.55 4.72 11.80
CA VAL A 129 8.51 5.32 10.45
C VAL A 129 7.08 5.68 10.04
N PRO A 130 6.09 4.76 10.05
CA PRO A 130 4.68 5.11 9.83
C PRO A 130 4.18 6.21 10.77
N HIS A 131 4.59 6.18 12.05
CA HIS A 131 4.19 7.20 13.00
C HIS A 131 4.77 8.58 12.67
N ALA A 132 6.03 8.64 12.21
CA ALA A 132 6.64 9.91 11.81
C ALA A 132 5.92 10.54 10.61
N TYR A 133 5.41 9.74 9.66
CA TYR A 133 4.55 10.24 8.58
C TYR A 133 3.16 10.64 9.07
N ALA A 134 2.56 9.86 9.98
CA ALA A 134 1.28 10.21 10.57
C ALA A 134 1.32 11.59 11.26
N GLU A 135 2.42 11.92 11.96
CA GLU A 135 2.60 13.26 12.55
C GLU A 135 2.78 14.39 11.53
N ARG A 136 3.06 14.08 10.25
CA ARG A 136 3.08 15.06 9.15
C ARG A 136 1.70 15.25 8.51
N CYS A 137 0.74 14.37 8.79
CA CYS A 137 -0.62 14.53 8.34
C CYS A 137 -1.37 15.61 9.13
N SER A 138 -2.45 16.14 8.54
CA SER A 138 -3.34 17.09 9.22
C SER A 138 -4.02 16.45 10.43
N GLU A 139 -4.41 15.18 10.29
CA GLU A 139 -5.02 14.35 11.33
C GLU A 139 -4.49 12.92 11.24
N TYR A 140 -4.39 12.24 12.37
CA TYR A 140 -4.07 10.81 12.40
C TYR A 140 -4.76 10.10 13.58
N GLU A 141 -5.06 8.82 13.40
CA GLU A 141 -5.63 7.99 14.46
C GLU A 141 -5.22 6.52 14.29
N PHE A 142 -5.03 5.84 15.43
CA PHE A 142 -4.66 4.43 15.49
C PHE A 142 -5.79 3.64 16.17
N THR A 143 -6.09 2.44 15.68
CA THR A 143 -7.13 1.58 16.27
C THR A 143 -6.79 1.12 17.69
N THR A 144 -5.50 1.10 18.03
CA THR A 144 -4.95 0.78 19.36
C THR A 144 -3.98 1.86 19.80
N ILE A 145 -4.09 2.30 21.06
CA ILE A 145 -3.19 3.28 21.70
C ILE A 145 -2.26 2.55 22.69
N GLU A 146 -1.01 3.00 22.79
CA GLU A 146 0.12 2.51 23.63
C GLU A 146 -0.17 1.45 24.71
N GLY A 147 0.60 0.35 24.67
CA GLY A 147 0.66 -0.66 25.74
C GLY A 147 0.00 -1.99 25.41
N SER A 148 -0.67 -2.10 24.25
CA SER A 148 -1.01 -3.40 23.67
C SER A 148 0.26 -4.07 23.14
N HIS A 149 0.31 -5.38 23.27
CA HIS A 149 1.34 -6.17 22.59
C HIS A 149 0.92 -6.27 21.12
N ILE A 150 1.87 -6.09 20.19
CA ILE A 150 1.83 -6.34 18.72
C ILE A 150 0.91 -7.51 18.28
N HIS A 151 0.69 -8.47 19.18
CA HIS A 151 -0.14 -9.66 19.00
C HIS A 151 -1.65 -9.49 19.31
N GLN A 152 -2.13 -8.29 19.66
CA GLN A 152 -3.53 -7.99 19.99
C GLN A 152 -4.20 -6.98 19.05
N ASN A 153 -3.54 -6.55 17.96
CA ASN A 153 -4.22 -5.75 16.94
C ASN A 153 -5.43 -6.55 16.42
N GLY A 154 -6.61 -5.96 16.59
CA GLY A 154 -7.84 -6.55 16.12
C GLY A 154 -7.91 -6.58 14.59
N PRO A 155 -8.96 -7.18 14.03
CA PRO A 155 -9.13 -7.25 12.58
C PRO A 155 -9.20 -5.84 11.94
N ASP A 156 -8.81 -5.74 10.67
CA ASP A 156 -8.76 -4.47 9.93
C ASP A 156 -10.11 -3.76 9.79
N GLU A 157 -11.25 -4.43 10.04
CA GLU A 157 -12.55 -3.75 10.13
C GLU A 157 -12.59 -2.64 11.19
N ASN A 158 -11.69 -2.65 12.17
CA ASN A 158 -11.55 -1.59 13.16
C ASN A 158 -11.15 -0.23 12.56
N ILE A 159 -10.58 -0.20 11.35
CA ILE A 159 -10.26 1.05 10.65
C ILE A 159 -11.53 1.75 10.11
N LEU A 160 -12.59 0.98 9.84
CA LEU A 160 -13.80 1.48 9.16
C LEU A 160 -14.54 2.53 9.98
N PRO A 161 -14.77 2.38 11.31
CA PRO A 161 -15.36 3.43 12.13
C PRO A 161 -14.48 4.70 12.24
N LEU A 162 -13.15 4.57 12.13
CA LEU A 162 -12.27 5.74 12.09
C LEU A 162 -12.48 6.50 10.78
N LEU A 163 -12.45 5.77 9.65
CA LEU A 163 -12.72 6.32 8.32
C LEU A 163 -14.08 7.01 8.28
N ASP A 164 -15.14 6.36 8.79
CA ASP A 164 -16.49 6.90 8.85
C ASP A 164 -16.56 8.25 9.57
N ARG A 165 -15.75 8.47 10.62
CA ARG A 165 -15.71 9.77 11.30
C ARG A 165 -15.00 10.84 10.46
N HIS A 166 -13.88 10.50 9.82
CA HIS A 166 -13.10 11.49 9.08
C HIS A 166 -13.73 11.87 7.73
N ILE A 167 -14.48 10.98 7.07
CA ILE A 167 -15.22 11.34 5.84
C ILE A 167 -16.40 12.29 6.12
N GLN A 168 -16.89 12.36 7.36
CA GLN A 168 -17.92 13.33 7.77
C GLN A 168 -17.36 14.73 8.06
N MET A 169 -16.05 14.91 7.95
CA MET A 169 -15.36 16.20 8.07
C MET A 169 -14.65 16.54 6.75
N PRO A 170 -15.36 16.60 5.60
CA PRO A 170 -14.72 16.76 4.30
C PRO A 170 -14.09 18.14 4.14
N ALA A 171 -12.90 18.18 3.55
CA ALA A 171 -12.33 19.38 2.94
C ALA A 171 -12.58 19.36 1.42
N GLU A 172 -12.16 20.44 0.73
CA GLU A 172 -12.21 20.52 -0.73
C GLU A 172 -11.34 19.43 -1.39
N LYS A 173 -10.17 19.15 -0.81
CA LYS A 173 -9.22 18.14 -1.27
C LYS A 173 -8.76 17.30 -0.08
N ASN A 174 -9.01 15.99 -0.15
CA ASN A 174 -8.75 15.04 0.93
C ASN A 174 -7.81 13.94 0.43
N PHE A 175 -6.79 13.62 1.23
CA PHE A 175 -5.91 12.49 1.00
C PHE A 175 -5.92 11.60 2.25
N TYR A 176 -6.50 10.41 2.13
CA TYR A 176 -6.61 9.44 3.21
C TYR A 176 -5.55 8.35 3.03
N VAL A 177 -4.79 8.04 4.07
CA VAL A 177 -3.97 6.82 4.14
C VAL A 177 -4.63 5.85 5.10
N LEU A 178 -4.88 4.63 4.64
CA LEU A 178 -5.42 3.53 5.43
C LEU A 178 -4.37 2.43 5.51
N HIS A 179 -3.70 2.33 6.66
CA HIS A 179 -2.62 1.37 6.90
C HIS A 179 -3.14 0.13 7.62
N LEU A 180 -3.18 -0.97 6.88
CA LEU A 180 -3.80 -2.23 7.30
C LEU A 180 -2.78 -3.16 7.99
N MET A 181 -3.30 -4.14 8.73
CA MET A 181 -2.53 -5.29 9.23
C MET A 181 -2.44 -6.41 8.17
N GLY A 182 -3.37 -6.41 7.22
CA GLY A 182 -3.34 -7.26 6.03
C GLY A 182 -3.14 -8.73 6.34
N ALA A 183 -2.31 -9.38 5.52
CA ALA A 183 -1.91 -10.77 5.68
C ALA A 183 -0.64 -10.96 6.52
N HIS A 184 -0.36 -10.08 7.49
CA HIS A 184 0.80 -10.21 8.38
C HIS A 184 0.82 -11.53 9.15
N ALA A 185 2.03 -12.07 9.38
CA ALA A 185 2.29 -13.33 10.08
C ALA A 185 1.46 -13.55 11.36
N GLN A 186 1.16 -14.83 11.63
CA GLN A 186 0.03 -15.29 12.48
C GLN A 186 -1.33 -15.06 11.80
N TYR A 187 -1.44 -15.50 10.55
CA TYR A 187 -2.54 -15.21 9.62
C TYR A 187 -3.94 -15.44 10.23
N THR A 188 -4.10 -16.48 11.05
CA THR A 188 -5.38 -16.79 11.75
C THR A 188 -5.89 -15.68 12.69
N LYS A 189 -5.06 -14.69 13.01
CA LYS A 189 -5.44 -13.51 13.79
C LYS A 189 -5.85 -12.31 12.92
N ARG A 190 -5.74 -12.40 11.60
CA ARG A 190 -6.07 -11.31 10.67
C ARG A 190 -7.56 -11.26 10.34
N TYR A 191 -8.25 -12.39 10.49
CA TYR A 191 -9.65 -12.54 10.15
C TYR A 191 -10.46 -13.17 11.30
N PRO A 192 -11.75 -12.84 11.44
CA PRO A 192 -12.62 -13.51 12.39
C PRO A 192 -12.91 -14.95 11.96
N GLN A 193 -13.29 -15.84 12.89
CA GLN A 193 -13.57 -17.26 12.59
C GLN A 193 -14.56 -17.48 11.44
N ALA A 194 -15.51 -16.55 11.24
CA ALA A 194 -16.48 -16.59 10.14
C ALA A 194 -15.84 -16.47 8.74
N PHE A 195 -14.59 -16.02 8.67
CA PHE A 195 -13.77 -15.89 7.46
C PHE A 195 -12.74 -17.02 7.29
N SER A 196 -12.81 -18.08 8.10
CA SER A 196 -12.04 -19.31 7.89
C SER A 196 -12.70 -20.17 6.81
N HIS A 197 -12.64 -19.72 5.55
CA HIS A 197 -13.29 -20.35 4.39
C HIS A 197 -12.50 -21.52 3.81
N PHE A 198 -11.19 -21.36 3.71
CA PHE A 198 -10.27 -22.38 3.19
C PHE A 198 -9.66 -23.19 4.33
N ASP A 199 -9.38 -24.46 4.06
CA ASP A 199 -8.64 -25.34 4.96
C ASP A 199 -7.55 -26.15 4.23
N ALA A 200 -6.94 -27.11 4.93
CA ALA A 200 -5.81 -27.87 4.38
C ALA A 200 -6.16 -28.77 3.18
N ASP A 201 -7.45 -29.09 2.98
CA ASP A 201 -7.93 -29.88 1.85
C ASP A 201 -8.04 -29.04 0.56
N ASP A 202 -8.18 -27.72 0.69
CA ASP A 202 -8.18 -26.78 -0.44
C ASP A 202 -6.76 -26.48 -0.96
N GLU A 203 -5.74 -26.78 -0.14
CA GLU A 203 -4.38 -26.32 -0.35
C GLU A 203 -3.38 -27.39 -0.78
N ASN A 204 -2.33 -26.93 -1.46
CA ASN A 204 -1.18 -27.76 -1.79
C ASN A 204 -0.08 -27.63 -0.72
N GLY A 205 0.74 -28.66 -0.55
CA GLY A 205 1.87 -28.62 0.39
C GLY A 205 2.43 -30.00 0.69
N LYS A 206 3.67 -30.05 1.21
CA LYS A 206 4.38 -31.30 1.50
C LYS A 206 3.81 -32.02 2.73
N ASN A 207 3.17 -31.28 3.63
CA ASN A 207 2.58 -31.80 4.86
C ASN A 207 1.40 -30.93 5.30
N GLU A 208 0.65 -31.44 6.27
CA GLU A 208 -0.55 -30.81 6.82
C GLU A 208 -0.29 -29.40 7.37
N ALA A 209 0.85 -29.18 8.04
CA ALA A 209 1.16 -27.87 8.62
C ALA A 209 1.38 -26.79 7.54
N GLN A 210 1.99 -27.14 6.41
CA GLN A 210 2.15 -26.21 5.28
C GLN A 210 0.81 -25.84 4.66
N LYS A 211 -0.03 -26.84 4.39
CA LYS A 211 -1.39 -26.65 3.86
C LYS A 211 -2.24 -25.76 4.78
N GLN A 212 -2.20 -26.01 6.09
CA GLN A 212 -2.92 -25.20 7.08
C GLN A 212 -2.42 -23.75 7.13
N ALA A 213 -1.12 -23.52 6.99
CA ALA A 213 -0.55 -22.18 6.97
C ALA A 213 -0.96 -21.41 5.70
N ARG A 214 -0.93 -22.05 4.53
CA ARG A 214 -1.41 -21.47 3.27
C ARG A 214 -2.90 -21.13 3.33
N ALA A 215 -3.72 -22.07 3.78
CA ALA A 215 -5.16 -21.83 3.95
C ALA A 215 -5.43 -20.67 4.92
N ALA A 216 -4.66 -20.55 6.00
CA ALA A 216 -4.77 -19.42 6.91
C ALA A 216 -4.36 -18.10 6.26
N TYR A 217 -3.31 -18.10 5.42
CA TYR A 217 -2.91 -16.91 4.65
C TYR A 217 -3.99 -16.50 3.66
N ASP A 218 -4.52 -17.44 2.89
CA ASP A 218 -5.58 -17.19 1.90
C ASP A 218 -6.88 -16.69 2.51
N ASN A 219 -7.21 -17.15 3.72
CA ASN A 219 -8.31 -16.60 4.50
C ASN A 219 -8.07 -15.14 4.97
N ALA A 220 -6.81 -14.78 5.25
CA ALA A 220 -6.45 -13.39 5.53
C ALA A 220 -6.60 -12.53 4.28
N VAL A 221 -6.12 -12.99 3.13
CA VAL A 221 -6.30 -12.30 1.82
C VAL A 221 -7.79 -12.14 1.49
N LEU A 222 -8.62 -13.15 1.76
CA LEU A 222 -10.08 -13.06 1.59
C LEU A 222 -10.73 -12.04 2.53
N TYR A 223 -10.19 -11.86 3.72
CA TYR A 223 -10.67 -10.83 4.62
C TYR A 223 -10.24 -9.43 4.14
N ASP A 224 -9.01 -9.28 3.64
CA ASP A 224 -8.52 -8.04 3.03
C ASP A 224 -9.36 -7.62 1.83
N ASP A 225 -9.76 -8.56 0.96
CA ASP A 225 -10.70 -8.33 -0.15
C ASP A 225 -12.03 -7.73 0.33
N ARG A 226 -12.58 -8.24 1.44
CA ARG A 226 -13.78 -7.65 2.06
C ARG A 226 -13.51 -6.25 2.59
N ILE A 227 -12.41 -6.03 3.31
CA ILE A 227 -12.13 -4.72 3.90
C ILE A 227 -11.94 -3.67 2.81
N LEU A 228 -11.20 -4.01 1.75
CA LEU A 228 -11.00 -3.14 0.59
C LEU A 228 -12.33 -2.81 -0.09
N ASP A 229 -13.22 -3.78 -0.27
CA ASP A 229 -14.57 -3.57 -0.81
C ASP A 229 -15.39 -2.60 0.07
N GLN A 230 -15.34 -2.76 1.40
CA GLN A 230 -16.03 -1.88 2.34
C GLN A 230 -15.45 -0.46 2.38
N ILE A 231 -14.16 -0.28 2.12
CA ILE A 231 -13.57 1.03 1.93
C ILE A 231 -14.10 1.65 0.63
N ILE A 232 -14.07 0.91 -0.49
CA ILE A 232 -14.58 1.39 -1.78
C ILE A 232 -16.05 1.84 -1.69
N GLU A 233 -16.92 1.04 -1.05
CA GLU A 233 -18.35 1.34 -0.86
C GLU A 233 -18.61 2.73 -0.24
N ARG A 234 -17.69 3.25 0.58
CA ARG A 234 -17.80 4.58 1.22
C ARG A 234 -17.55 5.74 0.26
N PHE A 235 -16.89 5.49 -0.86
CA PHE A 235 -16.51 6.50 -1.86
C PHE A 235 -17.23 6.34 -3.21
N GLU A 236 -18.06 5.30 -3.40
CA GLU A 236 -18.74 4.98 -4.68
C GLU A 236 -19.53 6.15 -5.28
N ASN A 237 -20.09 7.02 -4.44
CA ASN A 237 -20.91 8.15 -4.88
C ASN A 237 -20.15 9.50 -4.89
N GLU A 238 -18.86 9.49 -4.55
CA GLU A 238 -17.99 10.66 -4.50
C GLU A 238 -17.15 10.78 -5.78
N ASP A 239 -16.55 11.94 -6.05
CA ASP A 239 -15.43 12.04 -6.98
C ASP A 239 -14.18 11.53 -6.26
N ALA A 240 -13.77 10.30 -6.57
CA ALA A 240 -12.79 9.58 -5.79
C ALA A 240 -11.96 8.60 -6.61
N ILE A 241 -10.67 8.54 -6.26
CA ILE A 241 -9.72 7.50 -6.66
C ILE A 241 -9.20 6.79 -5.42
N LEU A 242 -9.15 5.46 -5.48
CA LEU A 242 -8.56 4.62 -4.46
C LEU A 242 -7.41 3.82 -5.05
N ILE A 243 -6.25 3.88 -4.42
CA ILE A 243 -5.04 3.15 -4.79
C ILE A 243 -4.74 2.18 -3.65
N PHE A 244 -4.80 0.88 -3.94
CA PHE A 244 -4.37 -0.18 -3.03
C PHE A 244 -3.01 -0.72 -3.47
N VAL A 245 -2.09 -0.82 -2.53
CA VAL A 245 -0.78 -1.45 -2.73
C VAL A 245 -0.38 -2.17 -1.45
N SER A 246 0.15 -3.38 -1.55
CA SER A 246 0.82 -4.02 -0.41
C SER A 246 2.22 -3.46 -0.25
N ASP A 247 2.71 -3.31 0.98
CA ASP A 247 4.08 -2.92 1.23
C ASP A 247 5.08 -3.93 0.64
N HIS A 248 4.89 -5.21 0.94
CA HIS A 248 5.61 -6.35 0.39
C HIS A 248 4.67 -7.56 0.28
N GLY A 249 5.16 -8.63 -0.36
CA GLY A 249 4.49 -9.92 -0.42
C GLY A 249 4.92 -10.83 0.72
N GLU A 250 4.55 -12.10 0.65
CA GLU A 250 4.89 -13.13 1.63
C GLU A 250 5.13 -14.44 0.86
N ASP A 251 6.17 -15.20 1.22
CA ASP A 251 6.35 -16.58 0.74
C ASP A 251 5.59 -17.49 1.71
N VAL A 252 4.66 -18.29 1.23
CA VAL A 252 3.86 -19.20 2.06
C VAL A 252 4.03 -20.64 1.56
N TYR A 253 5.28 -21.08 1.55
CA TYR A 253 5.71 -22.37 1.02
C TYR A 253 5.53 -22.50 -0.49
N ASP A 254 5.65 -21.41 -1.23
CA ASP A 254 5.44 -21.39 -2.69
C ASP A 254 6.59 -22.09 -3.42
N ASP A 255 7.83 -21.83 -3.00
CA ASP A 255 9.05 -22.37 -3.63
C ASP A 255 9.81 -23.39 -2.75
N GLY A 256 9.19 -23.93 -1.69
CA GLY A 256 9.83 -24.99 -0.92
C GLY A 256 9.37 -25.16 0.52
N GLU A 257 10.25 -24.80 1.46
CA GLU A 257 10.07 -25.06 2.90
C GLU A 257 10.08 -23.78 3.74
N HIS A 258 10.11 -22.62 3.09
CA HIS A 258 10.15 -21.34 3.77
C HIS A 258 8.75 -20.76 3.91
N ILE A 259 8.59 -19.91 4.92
CA ILE A 259 7.40 -19.13 5.17
C ILE A 259 7.83 -17.75 5.68
N GLY A 260 7.10 -16.72 5.28
CA GLY A 260 7.38 -15.34 5.62
C GLY A 260 8.45 -14.72 4.72
N HIS A 261 9.04 -13.64 5.21
CA HIS A 261 10.07 -12.90 4.50
C HIS A 261 11.48 -13.14 5.07
N TYR A 262 12.48 -13.32 4.20
CA TYR A 262 13.86 -13.63 4.59
C TYR A 262 14.88 -13.10 3.57
N PRO A 263 16.11 -12.74 3.99
CA PRO A 263 17.14 -12.26 3.07
C PRO A 263 17.45 -13.28 1.97
N ASN A 264 17.65 -12.78 0.76
CA ASN A 264 17.79 -13.55 -0.47
C ASN A 264 16.62 -14.52 -0.74
N GLY A 265 15.42 -14.15 -0.30
CA GLY A 265 14.22 -14.98 -0.39
C GLY A 265 13.61 -15.10 -1.78
N SER A 266 12.49 -15.83 -1.81
CA SER A 266 11.66 -16.02 -3.01
C SER A 266 11.12 -14.69 -3.54
N LEU A 267 10.83 -14.65 -4.84
CA LEU A 267 10.22 -13.51 -5.51
C LEU A 267 8.81 -13.21 -4.99
N HIS A 268 8.11 -14.21 -4.43
CA HIS A 268 6.80 -14.03 -3.82
C HIS A 268 6.75 -12.98 -2.71
N GLN A 269 7.89 -12.70 -2.05
CA GLN A 269 8.03 -11.65 -1.03
C GLN A 269 8.08 -10.23 -1.61
N PHE A 270 8.32 -10.09 -2.90
CA PHE A 270 8.40 -8.79 -3.59
C PHE A 270 7.22 -8.56 -4.52
N GLU A 271 6.59 -9.62 -5.00
CA GLU A 271 5.48 -9.56 -5.93
C GLU A 271 4.16 -9.19 -5.24
N ILE A 272 3.80 -7.92 -5.36
CA ILE A 272 2.68 -7.31 -4.63
C ILE A 272 1.50 -6.97 -5.55
N PRO A 273 0.28 -6.93 -5.01
CA PRO A 273 -0.84 -6.39 -5.72
C PRO A 273 -0.77 -4.87 -5.76
N MET A 274 -1.15 -4.31 -6.91
CA MET A 274 -1.53 -2.91 -7.02
C MET A 274 -2.84 -2.82 -7.78
N LEU A 275 -3.85 -2.22 -7.14
CA LEU A 275 -5.19 -2.08 -7.68
C LEU A 275 -5.59 -0.61 -7.61
N ILE A 276 -6.23 -0.11 -8.67
CA ILE A 276 -6.79 1.25 -8.66
C ILE A 276 -8.27 1.16 -8.96
N TRP A 277 -9.08 1.70 -8.05
CA TRP A 277 -10.51 1.87 -8.24
C TRP A 277 -10.81 3.34 -8.45
N THR A 278 -11.68 3.65 -9.40
CA THR A 278 -12.18 5.00 -9.64
C THR A 278 -13.70 4.98 -9.66
N SER A 279 -14.30 5.97 -9.00
CA SER A 279 -15.76 6.12 -9.02
C SER A 279 -16.25 6.51 -10.42
N GLU A 280 -17.53 6.28 -10.70
CA GLU A 280 -18.13 6.76 -11.95
C GLU A 280 -18.07 8.29 -12.06
N ARG A 281 -18.13 9.03 -10.94
CA ARG A 281 -17.95 10.49 -10.96
C ARG A 281 -16.52 10.86 -11.34
N PHE A 282 -15.52 10.16 -10.81
CA PHE A 282 -14.12 10.38 -11.14
C PHE A 282 -13.87 10.15 -12.63
N LYS A 283 -14.33 9.03 -13.19
CA LYS A 283 -14.14 8.73 -14.64
C LYS A 283 -14.73 9.82 -15.54
N ASN A 284 -15.88 10.39 -15.14
CA ASN A 284 -16.55 11.45 -15.89
C ASN A 284 -15.87 12.82 -15.74
N ALA A 285 -15.34 13.15 -14.55
CA ALA A 285 -14.67 14.42 -14.28
C ALA A 285 -13.22 14.42 -14.79
N HIS A 286 -12.54 13.28 -14.72
CA HIS A 286 -11.09 13.12 -14.93
C HIS A 286 -10.74 12.05 -15.99
N PRO A 287 -11.33 12.09 -17.20
CA PRO A 287 -11.14 11.04 -18.21
C PRO A 287 -9.67 10.90 -18.65
N ASP A 288 -8.90 11.99 -18.63
CA ASP A 288 -7.47 11.97 -18.99
C ASP A 288 -6.63 11.22 -17.94
N ILE A 289 -6.97 11.35 -16.65
CA ILE A 289 -6.31 10.59 -15.57
C ILE A 289 -6.71 9.12 -15.66
N GLN A 290 -7.98 8.82 -15.92
CA GLN A 290 -8.45 7.45 -16.15
C GLN A 290 -7.69 6.77 -17.30
N ALA A 291 -7.51 7.48 -18.43
CA ALA A 291 -6.76 6.96 -19.57
C ALA A 291 -5.29 6.64 -19.21
N LYS A 292 -4.61 7.51 -18.44
CA LYS A 292 -3.25 7.22 -17.95
C LYS A 292 -3.20 5.95 -17.09
N ILE A 293 -4.21 5.72 -16.25
CA ILE A 293 -4.29 4.53 -15.39
C ILE A 293 -4.48 3.28 -16.27
N ASP A 294 -5.40 3.31 -17.22
CA ASP A 294 -5.68 2.19 -18.13
C ASP A 294 -4.46 1.84 -19.00
N ASP A 295 -3.70 2.83 -19.47
CA ASP A 295 -2.47 2.64 -20.26
C ASP A 295 -1.28 2.07 -19.44
N ALA A 296 -1.36 2.12 -18.11
CA ALA A 296 -0.25 1.77 -17.21
C ALA A 296 -0.32 0.34 -16.66
N VAL A 297 -1.45 -0.37 -16.79
CA VAL A 297 -1.74 -1.63 -16.07
C VAL A 297 -0.78 -2.79 -16.37
N HIS A 298 -0.01 -2.71 -17.45
CA HIS A 298 0.96 -3.74 -17.86
C HIS A 298 2.42 -3.31 -17.76
N ARG A 299 2.69 -2.10 -17.25
CA ARG A 299 4.06 -1.58 -17.11
C ARG A 299 4.76 -2.24 -15.92
N SER A 300 6.03 -2.57 -16.10
CA SER A 300 6.89 -3.04 -15.01
C SER A 300 7.20 -1.90 -14.05
N TYR A 301 6.88 -2.07 -12.77
CA TYR A 301 6.97 -1.00 -11.77
C TYR A 301 7.50 -1.47 -10.42
N MET A 302 8.18 -0.58 -9.71
CA MET A 302 8.66 -0.77 -8.36
C MET A 302 8.17 0.39 -7.49
N THR A 303 7.70 0.09 -6.28
CA THR A 303 6.99 1.07 -5.45
C THR A 303 7.88 2.11 -4.78
N ASP A 304 9.20 2.03 -4.92
CA ASP A 304 10.10 3.10 -4.46
C ASP A 304 9.96 4.39 -5.27
N ASP A 305 9.32 4.35 -6.45
CA ASP A 305 8.96 5.53 -7.23
C ASP A 305 7.53 6.06 -6.92
N MET A 306 6.82 5.51 -5.93
CA MET A 306 5.39 5.80 -5.68
C MET A 306 5.08 7.30 -5.52
N ILE A 307 5.95 8.07 -4.88
CA ILE A 307 5.75 9.52 -4.76
C ILE A 307 5.63 10.22 -6.12
N HIS A 308 6.42 9.80 -7.13
CA HIS A 308 6.35 10.38 -8.48
C HIS A 308 5.02 10.05 -9.13
N SER A 309 4.58 8.80 -9.02
CA SER A 309 3.30 8.34 -9.54
C SER A 309 2.11 9.04 -8.90
N LEU A 310 2.14 9.28 -7.58
CA LEU A 310 1.13 10.05 -6.87
C LEU A 310 1.08 11.51 -7.34
N LEU A 311 2.25 12.17 -7.46
CA LEU A 311 2.32 13.56 -7.91
C LEU A 311 1.84 13.74 -9.36
N ASP A 312 2.07 12.77 -10.25
CA ASP A 312 1.57 12.80 -11.63
C ASP A 312 0.04 12.65 -11.70
N ILE A 313 -0.56 11.70 -10.95
CA ILE A 313 -2.02 11.59 -10.86
C ILE A 313 -2.64 12.87 -10.29
N LEU A 314 -2.01 13.43 -9.26
CA LEU A 314 -2.47 14.67 -8.62
C LEU A 314 -2.19 15.91 -9.47
N ASN A 315 -1.45 15.84 -10.58
CA ASN A 315 -0.99 17.01 -11.33
C ASN A 315 -0.30 18.07 -10.44
N ILE A 316 0.50 17.63 -9.46
CA ILE A 316 1.35 18.48 -8.61
C ILE A 316 2.79 18.35 -9.08
N LYS A 317 3.49 19.47 -9.25
CA LYS A 317 4.90 19.51 -9.63
C LYS A 317 5.74 20.14 -8.54
N THR A 318 6.83 19.47 -8.20
CA THR A 318 7.88 19.98 -7.31
C THR A 318 9.23 19.90 -8.05
N PRO A 319 10.28 20.59 -7.58
CA PRO A 319 11.60 20.49 -8.18
C PRO A 319 12.16 19.06 -8.26
N GLU A 320 11.78 18.19 -7.32
CA GLU A 320 12.20 16.78 -7.25
C GLU A 320 11.38 15.85 -8.16
N PHE A 321 10.22 16.28 -8.67
CA PHE A 321 9.36 15.43 -9.48
C PHE A 321 10.03 15.02 -10.80
N ASP A 322 10.38 13.74 -10.90
CA ASP A 322 10.83 13.10 -12.14
C ASP A 322 9.68 12.34 -12.82
N ARG A 323 9.21 12.88 -13.95
CA ARG A 323 8.15 12.27 -14.76
C ARG A 323 8.51 10.89 -15.29
N THR A 324 9.80 10.57 -15.45
CA THR A 324 10.24 9.28 -16.00
C THR A 324 10.09 8.13 -15.00
N ARG A 325 9.75 8.46 -13.75
CA ARG A 325 9.51 7.53 -12.64
C ARG A 325 8.04 7.31 -12.31
N SER A 326 7.15 8.14 -12.85
CA SER A 326 5.71 7.92 -12.69
C SER A 326 5.23 6.83 -13.64
N ILE A 327 4.65 5.76 -13.11
CA ILE A 327 4.08 4.66 -13.92
C ILE A 327 2.95 5.17 -14.84
N PHE A 328 2.33 6.31 -14.54
CA PHE A 328 1.23 6.90 -15.30
C PHE A 328 1.69 7.85 -16.41
N ASN A 329 2.98 8.21 -16.44
CA ASN A 329 3.49 9.18 -17.39
C ASN A 329 3.81 8.54 -18.74
N SER A 330 3.64 9.27 -19.84
CA SER A 330 4.08 8.79 -21.15
C SER A 330 5.60 8.65 -21.26
N ASP A 331 6.36 9.39 -20.45
CA ASP A 331 7.82 9.38 -20.43
C ASP A 331 8.38 8.32 -19.44
N PHE A 332 7.53 7.44 -18.89
CA PHE A 332 7.93 6.40 -17.94
C PHE A 332 9.02 5.49 -18.51
N ARG A 333 10.04 5.22 -17.71
CA ARG A 333 11.17 4.37 -18.08
C ARG A 333 11.04 2.97 -17.51
N GLU A 334 10.43 2.09 -18.31
CA GLU A 334 10.34 0.65 -18.02
C GLU A 334 11.70 -0.07 -18.03
N ASP A 335 12.76 0.55 -18.59
CA ASP A 335 14.10 -0.03 -18.66
C ASP A 335 14.91 0.17 -17.37
N ARG A 336 14.34 0.82 -16.36
CA ARG A 336 14.98 0.94 -15.04
C ARG A 336 15.03 -0.41 -14.35
N LYS A 337 16.18 -0.69 -13.75
CA LYS A 337 16.39 -1.93 -13.02
C LYS A 337 15.56 -1.91 -11.75
N ARG A 338 14.73 -2.93 -11.56
CA ARG A 338 13.99 -3.14 -10.32
C ARG A 338 14.86 -3.93 -9.36
N ILE A 339 15.53 -3.24 -8.45
CA ILE A 339 16.46 -3.84 -7.49
C ILE A 339 15.70 -4.24 -6.23
N CYS A 340 15.70 -5.53 -5.90
CA CYS A 340 15.06 -6.09 -4.71
C CYS A 340 16.11 -6.82 -3.87
N ASP A 341 16.30 -6.41 -2.61
CA ASP A 341 17.32 -6.98 -1.71
C ASP A 341 18.71 -7.05 -2.38
N GLY A 342 19.09 -5.95 -3.04
CA GLY A 342 20.37 -5.80 -3.75
C GLY A 342 20.53 -6.62 -5.04
N ARG A 343 19.47 -7.28 -5.52
CA ARG A 343 19.47 -8.11 -6.74
C ARG A 343 18.56 -7.50 -7.80
N ASP A 344 18.92 -7.68 -9.07
CA ASP A 344 18.11 -7.25 -10.21
C ASP A 344 16.96 -8.25 -10.44
N TYR A 345 15.75 -7.89 -10.00
CA TYR A 345 14.55 -8.74 -10.02
C TYR A 345 14.31 -9.37 -11.41
N ASP A 346 14.46 -8.56 -12.46
CA ASP A 346 14.20 -8.98 -13.84
C ASP A 346 15.20 -10.02 -14.37
N THR A 347 16.34 -10.20 -13.69
CA THR A 347 17.35 -11.20 -14.05
C THR A 347 17.19 -12.53 -13.31
N VAL A 348 16.35 -12.57 -12.28
CA VAL A 348 16.17 -13.75 -11.40
C VAL A 348 14.76 -14.36 -11.47
N ARG A 349 13.83 -13.73 -12.19
CA ARG A 349 12.47 -14.22 -12.44
C ARG A 349 12.36 -15.39 -13.40
#